data_AF-Q88BJ4-F1
#
_entry.id   AF-Q88BJ4-F1
#
_cell.length_a   1.000
_cell.length_b   1.000
_cell.length_c   1.000
_cell.angle_alpha   90.00
_cell.angle_beta   90.00
_cell.angle_gamma   90.00
#
_symmetry.space_group_name_H-M   'P 1'
#
loop_
_entity.id
_entity.type
_entity.pdbx_description
1 polymer ?
#
loop_
_entity_poly.entity_id
_entity_poly.type
_entity_poly.pdbx_seq_one_letter_code
_entity_poly.pdbx_strand_id
1 'polypeptide(L)'
;MKLLRDARTLKTKAVSSLRTGMQAFNSFDDDGRITTVLLHLQHACEMLLKAVLVQNKAKVFDKETGRSITFDKSLGLCMAHYGLTAEEAGVMRAVDSLRDAAQHWFIVVAEDLLYLNTRALITAFDAYLQRALEDALIEHIPARVLPVSTIPARRLRVSGGSRISLG
;
A
#
# COMPACT_ATOMS: atom_id res chain seq x y z
N MET A 1 -13.32 10.79 -14.50
CA MET A 1 -14.63 10.60 -13.83
C MET A 1 -14.86 11.67 -12.76
N LYS A 2 -16.11 12.13 -12.54
CA LYS A 2 -16.43 13.03 -11.41
C LYS A 2 -16.60 12.24 -10.10
N LEU A 3 -15.68 12.43 -9.16
CA LEU A 3 -15.76 11.79 -7.85
C LEU A 3 -16.86 12.39 -6.96
N LEU A 4 -17.56 11.52 -6.23
CA LEU A 4 -18.40 11.91 -5.10
C LEU A 4 -17.55 12.64 -4.04
N ARG A 5 -18.17 13.55 -3.28
CA ARG A 5 -17.46 14.39 -2.31
C ARG A 5 -16.64 13.57 -1.30
N ASP A 6 -17.24 12.54 -0.74
CA ASP A 6 -16.59 11.70 0.27
C ASP A 6 -15.53 10.79 -0.35
N ALA A 7 -15.79 10.25 -1.55
CA ALA A 7 -14.80 9.49 -2.31
C ALA A 7 -13.56 10.35 -2.63
N ARG A 8 -13.75 11.61 -3.02
CA ARG A 8 -12.65 12.56 -3.24
C ARG A 8 -11.85 12.80 -1.97
N THR A 9 -12.52 13.02 -0.84
CA THR A 9 -11.88 13.22 0.47
C THR A 9 -11.02 12.01 0.86
N LEU A 10 -11.57 10.80 0.72
CA LEU A 10 -10.89 9.55 1.03
C LEU A 10 -9.71 9.30 0.11
N LYS A 11 -9.86 9.53 -1.21
CA LYS A 11 -8.77 9.45 -2.18
C LYS A 11 -7.64 10.41 -1.82
N THR A 12 -7.95 11.67 -1.49
CA THR A 12 -6.92 12.63 -1.05
C THR A 12 -6.19 12.15 0.20
N LYS A 13 -6.92 11.60 1.18
CA LYS A 13 -6.29 10.99 2.37
C LYS A 13 -5.41 9.79 2.03
N ALA A 14 -5.84 8.95 1.10
CA ALA A 14 -5.09 7.79 0.63
C ALA A 14 -3.74 8.23 0.05
N VAL A 15 -3.78 9.19 -0.88
CA VAL A 15 -2.58 9.75 -1.53
C VAL A 15 -1.68 10.47 -0.54
N SER A 16 -2.23 11.28 0.36
CA SER A 16 -1.43 11.94 1.41
C SER A 16 -0.74 10.94 2.32
N SER A 17 -1.42 9.86 2.71
CA SER A 17 -0.83 8.80 3.53
C SER A 17 0.28 8.07 2.79
N LEU A 18 0.07 7.74 1.51
CA LEU A 18 1.09 7.14 0.67
C LEU A 18 2.33 8.03 0.59
N ARG A 19 2.16 9.34 0.39
CA ARG A 19 3.26 10.30 0.38
C ARG A 19 4.03 10.33 1.69
N THR A 20 3.35 10.32 2.84
CA THR A 20 4.02 10.27 4.15
C THR A 20 4.80 8.96 4.32
N GLY A 21 4.22 7.83 3.94
CA GLY A 21 4.91 6.54 3.95
C GLY A 21 6.17 6.55 3.06
N MET A 22 6.08 7.12 1.86
CA MET A 22 7.23 7.26 0.96
C MET A 22 8.28 8.24 1.47
N GLN A 23 7.90 9.31 2.16
CA GLN A 23 8.85 10.23 2.80
C GLN A 23 9.62 9.53 3.91
N ALA A 24 8.92 8.81 4.80
CA ALA A 24 9.55 8.02 5.84
C ALA A 24 10.46 6.94 5.24
N PHE A 25 10.03 6.26 4.19
CA PHE A 25 10.82 5.23 3.52
C PHE A 25 12.17 5.77 3.01
N ASN A 26 12.18 7.00 2.49
CA ASN A 26 13.37 7.67 1.97
C ASN A 26 14.11 8.51 3.03
N SER A 27 13.68 8.48 4.29
CA SER A 27 14.35 9.19 5.38
C SER A 27 15.71 8.55 5.66
N PHE A 28 16.67 9.36 6.09
CA PHE A 28 17.97 8.91 6.61
C PHE A 28 17.90 8.53 8.10
N ASP A 29 16.80 8.86 8.76
CA ASP A 29 16.54 8.50 10.16
C ASP A 29 15.88 7.12 10.21
N ASP A 30 16.46 6.21 10.99
CA ASP A 30 15.98 4.83 11.15
C ASP A 30 15.03 4.67 12.35
N ASP A 31 15.03 5.61 13.30
CA ASP A 31 14.23 5.49 14.51
C ASP A 31 12.73 5.60 14.19
N GLY A 32 12.00 4.49 14.38
CA GLY A 32 10.58 4.40 14.08
C GLY A 32 10.23 4.47 12.59
N ARG A 33 11.22 4.45 11.68
CA ARG A 33 11.03 4.56 10.22
C ARG A 33 10.12 3.46 9.68
N ILE A 34 10.47 2.20 9.96
CA ILE A 34 9.74 1.02 9.49
C ILE A 34 8.27 1.08 9.90
N THR A 35 8.00 1.36 11.18
CA THR A 35 6.64 1.47 11.71
C THR A 35 5.86 2.60 11.03
N THR A 36 6.51 3.76 10.82
CA THR A 36 5.91 4.90 10.12
C THR A 36 5.55 4.54 8.69
N VAL A 37 6.45 3.90 7.96
CA VAL A 37 6.20 3.43 6.58
C VAL A 37 4.99 2.52 6.56
N LEU A 38 5.02 1.42 7.32
CA LEU A 38 3.98 0.40 7.28
C LEU A 38 2.61 0.92 7.72
N LEU A 39 2.56 1.76 8.76
CA LEU A 39 1.33 2.39 9.23
C LEU A 39 0.70 3.26 8.14
N HIS A 40 1.50 4.10 7.47
CA HIS A 40 0.99 4.99 6.44
C HIS A 40 0.65 4.27 5.13
N LEU A 41 1.39 3.22 4.76
CA LEU A 41 1.08 2.39 3.60
C LEU A 41 -0.22 1.61 3.78
N GLN A 42 -0.43 0.98 4.94
CA GLN A 42 -1.69 0.29 5.26
C GLN A 42 -2.87 1.28 5.26
N HIS A 43 -2.71 2.42 5.92
CA HIS A 43 -3.76 3.45 5.96
C HIS A 43 -4.07 4.01 4.57
N ALA A 44 -3.06 4.17 3.69
CA ALA A 44 -3.28 4.57 2.31
C ALA A 44 -4.19 3.58 1.58
N CYS A 45 -3.94 2.28 1.72
CA CYS A 45 -4.75 1.23 1.09
C CYS A 45 -6.19 1.26 1.60
N GLU A 46 -6.37 1.32 2.92
CA GLU A 46 -7.70 1.37 3.52
C GLU A 46 -8.51 2.57 3.02
N MET A 47 -7.89 3.75 2.93
CA MET A 47 -8.54 4.94 2.40
C MET A 47 -8.87 4.83 0.91
N LEU A 48 -8.01 4.21 0.10
CA LEU A 48 -8.28 3.97 -1.32
C LEU A 48 -9.46 3.00 -1.50
N LEU A 49 -9.45 1.88 -0.79
CA LEU A 49 -10.54 0.88 -0.84
C LEU A 49 -11.87 1.53 -0.46
N LYS A 50 -11.89 2.31 0.63
CA LYS A 50 -13.09 3.05 1.05
C LYS A 50 -13.50 4.11 0.03
N ALA A 51 -12.56 4.79 -0.62
CA ALA A 51 -12.87 5.75 -1.68
C ALA A 51 -13.60 5.08 -2.84
N VAL A 52 -13.14 3.90 -3.27
CA VAL A 52 -13.79 3.11 -4.33
C VAL A 52 -15.18 2.64 -3.91
N LEU A 53 -15.33 2.13 -2.68
CA LEU A 53 -16.61 1.72 -2.14
C LEU A 53 -17.62 2.88 -2.12
N VAL A 54 -17.20 4.03 -1.60
CA VAL A 54 -18.05 5.23 -1.56
C VAL A 54 -18.40 5.70 -2.96
N GLN A 55 -17.44 5.73 -3.90
CA GLN A 55 -17.67 6.12 -5.28
C GLN A 55 -18.75 5.25 -5.94
N ASN A 56 -18.79 3.97 -5.59
CA ASN A 56 -19.79 3.00 -6.04
C ASN A 56 -21.04 2.94 -5.14
N LYS A 57 -21.22 3.92 -4.25
CA LYS A 57 -22.36 4.04 -3.31
C LYS A 57 -22.53 2.85 -2.34
N ALA A 58 -21.47 2.08 -2.11
CA ALA A 58 -21.46 1.04 -1.09
C ALA A 58 -21.44 1.64 0.32
N LYS A 59 -22.05 0.94 1.28
CA LYS A 59 -22.08 1.37 2.68
C LYS A 59 -20.72 1.10 3.34
N VAL A 60 -19.99 2.17 3.63
CA VAL A 60 -18.69 2.11 4.33
C VAL A 60 -18.77 2.47 5.81
N PHE A 61 -19.94 2.89 6.30
CA PHE A 61 -20.18 3.19 7.71
C PHE A 61 -21.10 2.16 8.34
N ASP A 62 -20.65 1.65 9.49
CA ASP A 62 -21.45 0.84 10.36
C ASP A 62 -22.19 1.74 11.35
N LYS A 63 -23.53 1.66 11.32
CA LYS A 63 -24.39 2.50 12.17
C LYS A 63 -24.39 2.05 13.63
N GLU A 64 -24.08 0.79 13.90
CA GLU A 64 -24.11 0.23 15.26
C GLU A 64 -22.84 0.62 16.02
N THR A 65 -21.68 0.54 15.36
CA THR A 65 -20.40 0.89 15.99
C THR A 65 -20.03 2.38 15.85
N GLY A 66 -20.74 3.12 14.98
CA GLY A 66 -20.42 4.51 14.65
C GLY A 66 -19.08 4.68 13.91
N ARG A 67 -18.48 3.58 13.42
CA ARG A 67 -17.17 3.56 12.77
C ARG A 67 -17.29 3.17 11.31
N SER A 68 -16.33 3.61 10.51
CA SER A 68 -16.18 3.08 9.16
C SER A 68 -15.74 1.62 9.21
N ILE A 69 -16.13 0.82 8.21
CA ILE A 69 -15.73 -0.60 8.07
C ILE A 69 -14.20 -0.77 8.13
N THR A 70 -13.73 -1.94 8.54
CA THR A 70 -12.30 -2.25 8.67
C THR A 70 -11.59 -2.42 7.32
N PHE A 71 -10.26 -2.47 7.34
CA PHE A 71 -9.44 -2.81 6.17
C PHE A 71 -9.87 -4.12 5.52
N ASP A 72 -9.93 -5.22 6.27
CA ASP A 72 -10.31 -6.54 5.73
C ASP A 72 -11.68 -6.55 5.06
N LYS A 73 -12.67 -5.90 5.68
CA LYS A 73 -14.01 -5.78 5.12
C LYS A 73 -14.01 -4.94 3.84
N SER A 74 -13.22 -3.85 3.81
CA SER A 74 -13.09 -3.01 2.62
C SER A 74 -12.41 -3.77 1.48
N LEU A 75 -11.36 -4.54 1.79
CA LEU A 75 -10.63 -5.36 0.85
C LEU A 75 -11.52 -6.44 0.23
N GLY A 76 -12.24 -7.20 1.06
CA GLY A 76 -13.15 -8.25 0.61
C GLY A 76 -14.26 -7.75 -0.32
N LEU A 77 -14.87 -6.60 0.01
CA LEU A 77 -15.90 -5.99 -0.84
C LEU A 77 -15.34 -5.52 -2.19
N CYS A 78 -14.15 -4.90 -2.19
CA CYS A 78 -13.47 -4.48 -3.41
C CYS A 78 -13.10 -5.65 -4.31
N MET A 79 -12.64 -6.77 -3.74
CA MET A 79 -12.36 -7.99 -4.50
C MET A 79 -13.63 -8.59 -5.11
N ALA A 80 -14.72 -8.62 -4.34
CA ALA A 80 -15.96 -9.26 -4.77
C ALA A 80 -16.70 -8.47 -5.87
N HIS A 81 -16.65 -7.13 -5.82
CA HIS A 81 -17.58 -6.31 -6.60
C HIS A 81 -16.93 -5.17 -7.40
N TYR A 82 -15.70 -4.76 -7.07
CA TYR A 82 -15.13 -3.51 -7.60
C TYR A 82 -13.77 -3.69 -8.28
N GLY A 83 -13.50 -4.91 -8.75
CA GLY A 83 -12.38 -5.18 -9.66
C GLY A 83 -10.99 -5.05 -9.03
N LEU A 84 -10.88 -5.22 -7.70
CA LEU A 84 -9.59 -5.43 -7.04
C LEU A 84 -9.14 -6.88 -7.31
N THR A 85 -7.98 -7.05 -7.92
CA THR A 85 -7.46 -8.37 -8.27
C THR A 85 -6.94 -9.12 -7.04
N ALA A 86 -6.83 -10.45 -7.14
CA ALA A 86 -6.26 -11.28 -6.08
C ALA A 86 -4.79 -10.92 -5.78
N GLU A 87 -4.02 -10.55 -6.81
CA GLU A 87 -2.63 -10.12 -6.67
C GLU A 87 -2.52 -8.79 -5.91
N GLU A 88 -3.27 -7.75 -6.33
CA GLU A 88 -3.29 -6.46 -5.63
C GLU A 88 -3.74 -6.63 -4.18
N ALA A 89 -4.78 -7.44 -3.94
CA ALA A 89 -5.25 -7.72 -2.59
C ALA A 89 -4.22 -8.49 -1.75
N GLY A 90 -3.47 -9.41 -2.35
CA GLY A 90 -2.37 -10.12 -1.71
C GLY A 90 -1.27 -9.17 -1.25
N VAL A 91 -0.89 -8.22 -2.10
CA VAL A 91 0.11 -7.18 -1.76
C VAL A 91 -0.39 -6.29 -0.61
N MET A 92 -1.65 -5.85 -0.64
CA MET A 92 -2.22 -5.04 0.44
C MET A 92 -2.26 -5.80 1.77
N ARG A 93 -2.60 -7.11 1.76
CA ARG A 93 -2.56 -7.96 2.97
C ARG A 93 -1.14 -8.17 3.51
N ALA A 94 -0.15 -8.31 2.62
CA ALA A 94 1.24 -8.47 3.03
C ALA A 94 1.71 -7.23 3.82
N VAL A 95 1.35 -6.02 3.37
CA VAL A 95 1.65 -4.78 4.09
C VAL A 95 0.90 -4.69 5.42
N ASP A 96 -0.37 -5.08 5.46
CA ASP A 96 -1.15 -5.12 6.70
C ASP A 96 -0.54 -6.10 7.73
N SER A 97 -0.10 -7.28 7.27
CA SER A 97 0.58 -8.28 8.09
C SER A 97 1.93 -7.79 8.61
N LEU A 98 2.72 -7.11 7.77
CA LEU A 98 3.99 -6.50 8.20
C LEU A 98 3.75 -5.36 9.20
N ARG A 99 2.73 -4.54 8.98
CA ARG A 99 2.32 -3.46 9.89
C ARG A 99 1.92 -4.03 11.24
N ASP A 100 1.13 -5.10 11.27
CA ASP A 100 0.74 -5.77 12.50
C ASP A 100 1.97 -6.35 13.21
N ALA A 101 2.83 -7.06 12.48
CA ALA A 101 4.08 -7.59 13.02
C ALA A 101 4.98 -6.49 13.64
N ALA A 102 5.16 -5.36 12.97
CA ALA A 102 5.97 -4.25 13.44
C ALA A 102 5.41 -3.56 14.70
N GLN A 103 4.14 -3.76 15.04
CA GLN A 103 3.54 -3.29 16.29
C GLN A 103 3.69 -4.28 17.45
N HIS A 104 4.03 -5.53 17.17
CA HIS A 104 4.28 -6.55 18.18
C HIS A 104 5.74 -6.50 18.65
N TRP A 105 5.95 -6.56 19.96
CA TRP A 105 7.25 -6.32 20.63
C TRP A 105 8.45 -7.04 19.99
N PHE A 106 8.30 -8.28 19.53
CA PHE A 106 9.45 -9.13 19.16
C PHE A 106 9.68 -9.33 17.65
N ILE A 107 8.93 -8.68 16.76
CA ILE A 107 9.07 -8.90 15.31
C ILE A 107 9.75 -7.71 14.64
N VAL A 108 10.97 -7.93 14.17
CA VAL A 108 11.72 -6.95 13.36
C VAL A 108 11.47 -7.25 11.89
N VAL A 109 10.93 -6.28 11.17
CA VAL A 109 10.77 -6.35 9.71
C VAL A 109 12.12 -6.07 9.06
N ALA A 110 12.60 -6.99 8.24
CA ALA A 110 13.84 -6.80 7.49
C ALA A 110 13.70 -5.73 6.39
N GLU A 111 14.76 -4.96 6.13
CA GLU A 111 14.75 -3.88 5.14
C GLU A 111 14.40 -4.38 3.73
N ASP A 112 14.92 -5.55 3.33
CA ASP A 112 14.64 -6.14 2.02
C ASP A 112 13.14 -6.47 1.86
N LEU A 113 12.48 -6.92 2.94
CA LEU A 113 11.04 -7.17 2.94
C LEU A 113 10.25 -5.87 2.87
N LEU A 114 10.67 -4.83 3.60
CA LEU A 114 10.05 -3.51 3.54
C LEU A 114 10.15 -2.93 2.11
N TYR A 115 11.33 -3.01 1.49
CA TYR A 115 11.56 -2.53 0.13
C TYR A 115 10.69 -3.28 -0.89
N LEU A 116 10.71 -4.62 -0.86
CA LEU A 116 9.96 -5.45 -1.79
C LEU A 116 8.45 -5.17 -1.71
N ASN A 117 7.89 -5.17 -0.50
CA ASN A 117 6.46 -4.96 -0.30
C ASN A 117 6.04 -3.52 -0.59
N THR A 118 6.86 -2.52 -0.25
CA THR A 118 6.58 -1.12 -0.59
C THR A 118 6.53 -0.91 -2.10
N ARG A 119 7.49 -1.47 -2.85
CA ARG A 119 7.52 -1.37 -4.32
C ARG A 119 6.33 -2.07 -4.96
N ALA A 120 6.02 -3.29 -4.51
CA ALA A 120 4.85 -4.03 -4.99
C ALA A 120 3.57 -3.24 -4.71
N LEU A 121 3.46 -2.64 -3.51
CA LEU A 121 2.30 -1.86 -3.12
C LEU A 121 2.09 -0.62 -3.98
N ILE A 122 3.14 0.17 -4.23
CA ILE A 122 3.02 1.37 -5.07
C ILE A 122 2.49 1.00 -6.46
N THR A 123 2.97 -0.11 -7.03
CA THR A 123 2.53 -0.62 -8.34
C THR A 123 1.06 -1.04 -8.31
N ALA A 124 0.66 -1.83 -7.30
CA ALA A 124 -0.72 -2.28 -7.12
C ALA A 124 -1.69 -1.11 -6.84
N PHE A 125 -1.24 -0.14 -6.03
CA PHE A 125 -2.01 1.04 -5.66
C PHE A 125 -2.28 1.92 -6.88
N ASP A 126 -1.26 2.21 -7.69
CA ASP A 126 -1.40 3.02 -8.90
C ASP A 126 -2.32 2.35 -9.92
N ALA A 127 -2.11 1.06 -10.18
CA ALA A 127 -2.93 0.29 -11.09
C ALA A 127 -4.41 0.27 -10.68
N TYR A 128 -4.70 0.08 -9.39
CA TYR A 128 -6.07 0.09 -8.89
C TYR A 128 -6.66 1.50 -8.84
N LEU A 129 -5.89 2.52 -8.46
CA LEU A 129 -6.32 3.92 -8.47
C LEU A 129 -6.73 4.35 -9.89
N GLN A 130 -5.92 4.03 -10.88
CA GLN A 130 -6.18 4.35 -12.29
C GLN A 130 -7.44 3.65 -12.78
N ARG A 131 -7.56 2.35 -12.50
CA ARG A 131 -8.69 1.54 -12.97
C ARG A 131 -10.01 1.90 -12.27
N ALA A 132 -9.99 2.17 -10.97
CA ALA A 132 -11.21 2.33 -10.17
C ALA A 132 -11.65 3.80 -10.04
N LEU A 133 -10.73 4.77 -10.09
CA LEU A 133 -11.01 6.19 -9.88
C LEU A 133 -10.58 7.10 -11.04
N GLU A 134 -10.00 6.54 -12.11
CA GLU A 134 -9.47 7.28 -13.27
C GLU A 134 -8.47 8.36 -12.87
N ASP A 135 -7.53 7.99 -12.00
CA ASP A 135 -6.50 8.88 -11.46
C ASP A 135 -5.16 8.14 -11.34
N ALA A 136 -4.05 8.83 -11.53
CA ALA A 136 -2.72 8.22 -11.53
C ALA A 136 -1.83 8.88 -10.49
N LEU A 137 -0.98 8.10 -9.82
CA LEU A 137 -0.04 8.61 -8.83
C LEU A 137 0.91 9.66 -9.39
N ILE A 138 1.24 9.60 -10.68
CA ILE A 138 2.12 10.57 -11.35
C ILE A 138 1.57 12.01 -11.29
N GLU A 139 0.24 12.15 -11.19
CA GLU A 139 -0.44 13.45 -11.05
C GLU A 139 -0.31 14.02 -9.63
N HIS A 140 0.04 13.18 -8.65
CA HIS A 140 0.09 13.55 -7.22
C HIS A 140 1.48 13.45 -6.61
N ILE A 141 2.41 12.73 -7.25
CA ILE A 141 3.74 12.42 -6.75
C ILE A 141 4.74 12.68 -7.87
N PRO A 142 5.79 13.46 -7.64
CA PRO A 142 6.75 13.76 -8.69
C PRO A 142 7.51 12.50 -9.13
N ALA A 143 7.80 12.37 -10.42
CA ALA A 143 8.49 11.23 -11.02
C ALA A 143 9.85 10.86 -10.37
N ARG A 144 10.46 11.82 -9.65
CA ARG A 144 11.79 11.69 -9.02
C ARG A 144 11.80 10.96 -7.68
N VAL A 145 10.67 10.50 -7.14
CA VAL A 145 10.64 9.78 -5.84
C VAL A 145 11.09 8.32 -6.01
N LEU A 146 12.30 8.14 -6.55
CA LEU A 146 13.00 6.87 -6.53
C LEU A 146 13.91 6.84 -5.29
N PRO A 147 13.86 5.79 -4.46
CA PRO A 147 14.80 5.62 -3.37
C PRO A 147 16.23 5.52 -3.91
N VAL A 148 17.13 6.35 -3.36
CA VAL A 148 18.57 6.26 -3.61
C VAL A 148 19.15 5.32 -2.56
N SER A 149 19.53 4.11 -2.98
CA SER A 149 20.13 3.13 -2.10
C SER A 149 21.65 3.20 -2.15
N THR A 150 22.29 3.16 -0.98
CA THR A 150 23.74 2.91 -0.86
C THR A 150 24.08 1.42 -0.98
N ILE A 151 23.07 0.53 -1.01
CA ILE A 151 23.26 -0.89 -1.24
C ILE A 151 23.75 -1.09 -2.67
N PRO A 152 24.93 -1.70 -2.87
CA PRO A 152 25.47 -1.92 -4.21
C PRO A 152 24.47 -2.72 -5.06
N ALA A 153 24.21 -2.28 -6.29
CA ALA A 153 23.23 -2.88 -7.22
C ALA A 153 23.36 -4.41 -7.39
N ARG A 154 24.55 -4.97 -7.13
CA ARG A 154 24.85 -6.40 -7.19
C ARG A 154 24.12 -7.23 -6.11
N ARG A 155 23.73 -6.65 -4.97
CA ARG A 155 23.04 -7.36 -3.87
C ARG A 155 21.53 -7.54 -4.08
N LEU A 156 20.95 -6.78 -5.01
CA LEU A 156 19.52 -6.86 -5.40
C LEU A 156 19.20 -8.03 -6.35
N ARG A 157 20.18 -8.90 -6.67
CA ARG A 157 19.88 -10.16 -7.36
C ARG A 157 19.23 -11.13 -6.38
N VAL A 158 17.90 -11.29 -6.53
CA VAL A 158 17.18 -12.47 -6.09
C VAL A 158 17.98 -13.68 -6.55
N SER A 159 18.41 -14.52 -5.61
CA SER A 159 19.09 -15.79 -5.87
C SER A 159 18.11 -16.79 -6.48
N GLY A 160 17.69 -16.56 -7.72
CA GLY A 160 17.01 -17.52 -8.58
C GLY A 160 18.03 -18.13 -9.54
N GLY A 161 18.49 -19.34 -9.26
CA GLY A 161 19.40 -20.06 -10.14
C GLY A 161 20.01 -21.28 -9.47
N SER A 162 19.24 -22.38 -9.42
CA SER A 162 19.76 -23.72 -9.18
C SER A 162 20.98 -23.98 -10.06
N ARG A 163 22.12 -24.31 -9.45
CA ARG A 163 23.25 -24.88 -10.18
C ARG A 163 22.85 -26.30 -10.59
N ILE A 164 22.65 -26.51 -11.88
CA ILE A 164 22.78 -27.84 -12.47
C ILE A 164 24.28 -28.08 -12.57
N SER A 165 24.84 -28.91 -11.70
CA SER A 165 26.18 -29.45 -11.84
C SER A 165 26.11 -30.68 -12.75
N LEU A 166 26.55 -30.52 -14.00
CA LEU A 166 27.04 -31.63 -14.81
C LEU A 166 28.55 -31.72 -14.57
N GLY A 167 28.95 -32.84 -13.98
CA GLY A 167 30.32 -33.24 -13.69
C GLY A 167 30.30 -34.64 -13.11
#